data_AF-A0A942AK70-F1
#
_entry.id   AF-A0A942AK70-F1
#
_cell.length_a   1.000
_cell.length_b   1.000
_cell.length_c   1.000
_cell.angle_alpha   90.00
_cell.angle_beta   90.00
_cell.angle_gamma   90.00
#
_symmetry.space_group_name_H-M   'P 1'
#
loop_
_entity.id
_entity.type
_entity.pdbx_description
1 polymer ?
#
loop_
_entity_poly.entity_id
_entity_poly.type
_entity_poly.pdbx_seq_one_letter_code
_entity_poly.pdbx_strand_id
1 'polypeptide(L)'
;MRYLLVSVIISIGIGLFGCKQEQNAGENTSLPQHVQVRNVIIDADTDNELDDLLAIAAALKSPKLEVIGMTAAQWDGRNNTVREGHDPWWNDNSAYTSWLMNAVLVQLLDRTDLPLPVGSERKIVYKKWSPENNPR
;
A
#
# COMPACT_ATOMS: atom_id res chain seq x y z
N MET A 1 45.21 -50.43 12.20
CA MET A 1 44.29 -49.38 12.71
C MET A 1 43.59 -48.69 11.54
N ARG A 2 42.28 -48.89 11.37
CA ARG A 2 41.27 -47.85 11.15
C ARG A 2 39.94 -48.54 10.84
N TYR A 3 38.91 -48.04 11.49
CA TYR A 3 37.67 -48.72 11.83
C TYR A 3 36.66 -48.67 10.68
N LEU A 4 35.89 -49.76 10.57
CA LEU A 4 34.62 -49.84 9.86
C LEU A 4 33.66 -48.80 10.48
N LEU A 5 33.19 -47.83 9.71
CA LEU A 5 32.10 -46.94 10.14
C LEU A 5 30.79 -47.52 9.60
N VAL A 6 30.06 -48.19 10.49
CA VAL A 6 28.72 -48.73 10.25
C VAL A 6 27.72 -47.57 10.37
N SER A 7 26.98 -47.30 9.31
CA SER A 7 25.83 -46.39 9.32
C SER A 7 24.74 -46.93 10.24
N VAL A 8 24.42 -46.17 11.28
CA VAL A 8 23.24 -46.41 12.13
C VAL A 8 22.07 -45.63 11.53
N ILE A 9 21.14 -46.34 10.89
CA ILE A 9 19.83 -45.82 10.49
C ILE A 9 18.89 -46.03 11.67
N ILE A 10 18.51 -44.95 12.35
CA ILE A 10 17.49 -45.00 13.41
C ILE A 10 16.12 -44.83 12.76
N SER A 11 15.46 -45.95 12.48
CA SER A 11 14.05 -45.99 12.13
C SER A 11 13.22 -46.09 13.42
N ILE A 12 12.61 -44.98 13.84
CA ILE A 12 11.57 -45.02 14.87
C ILE A 12 10.23 -45.16 14.14
N GLY A 13 9.73 -46.38 14.09
CA GLY A 13 8.34 -46.68 13.77
C GLY A 13 7.65 -47.19 15.03
N ILE A 14 6.69 -46.43 15.56
CA ILE A 14 5.70 -46.94 16.51
C ILE A 14 4.32 -46.44 16.07
N GLY A 15 3.48 -47.39 15.64
CA GLY A 15 2.10 -47.53 16.10
C GLY A 15 1.06 -46.56 15.55
N LEU A 16 0.20 -47.09 14.67
CA LEU A 16 -1.11 -46.55 14.30
C LEU A 16 -1.90 -46.10 15.54
N PHE A 17 -2.23 -44.81 15.58
CA PHE A 17 -3.55 -44.37 16.02
C PHE A 17 -4.21 -43.68 14.83
N GLY A 18 -5.35 -44.23 14.40
CA GLY A 18 -6.18 -43.63 13.38
C GLY A 18 -6.67 -42.26 13.84
N CYS A 19 -6.33 -41.25 13.06
CA CYS A 19 -7.25 -40.16 12.75
C CYS A 19 -7.07 -39.88 11.26
N LYS A 20 -7.77 -40.66 10.46
CA LYS A 20 -8.14 -40.27 9.11
C LYS A 20 -8.97 -39.01 9.32
N GLN A 21 -8.38 -37.83 9.14
CA GLN A 21 -9.17 -36.61 8.98
C GLN A 21 -9.85 -36.74 7.61
N GLU A 22 -10.95 -37.49 7.64
CA GLU A 22 -12.02 -37.39 6.69
C GLU A 22 -12.54 -35.97 6.82
N GLN A 23 -12.02 -35.07 5.98
CA GLN A 23 -12.67 -33.79 5.75
C GLN A 23 -13.94 -34.10 4.97
N ASN A 24 -14.94 -34.56 5.72
CA ASN A 24 -16.31 -34.68 5.27
C ASN A 24 -16.75 -33.34 4.72
N ALA A 25 -17.34 -33.41 3.54
CA ALA A 25 -17.94 -32.30 2.83
C ALA A 25 -18.91 -31.52 3.72
N GLY A 26 -18.95 -30.20 3.49
CA GLY A 26 -20.13 -29.40 3.81
C GLY A 26 -20.06 -28.59 5.10
N GLU A 27 -19.01 -27.81 5.28
CA GLU A 27 -19.21 -26.46 5.79
C GLU A 27 -18.73 -25.47 4.72
N ASN A 28 -19.56 -25.36 3.68
CA ASN A 28 -19.72 -24.18 2.87
C ASN A 28 -20.18 -23.01 3.73
N THR A 29 -19.40 -22.62 4.72
CA THR A 29 -19.33 -21.22 5.12
C THR A 29 -18.45 -20.53 4.10
N SER A 30 -18.99 -20.41 2.88
CA SER A 30 -18.73 -19.20 2.11
C SER A 30 -19.17 -18.07 3.03
N LEU A 31 -18.25 -17.56 3.84
CA LEU A 31 -18.36 -16.23 4.42
C LEU A 31 -18.89 -15.37 3.28
N PRO A 32 -20.03 -14.69 3.45
CA PRO A 32 -20.67 -13.97 2.35
C PRO A 32 -19.56 -13.15 1.71
N GLN A 33 -19.28 -13.42 0.43
CA GLN A 33 -18.13 -12.89 -0.31
C GLN A 33 -17.96 -11.43 0.12
N HIS A 34 -17.04 -11.21 1.06
CA HIS A 34 -17.05 -9.99 1.86
C HIS A 34 -16.76 -8.92 0.84
N VAL A 35 -17.75 -8.08 0.49
CA VAL A 35 -17.77 -7.29 -0.75
C VAL A 35 -16.41 -6.62 -0.90
N GLN A 36 -15.59 -7.18 -1.76
CA GLN A 36 -14.23 -6.74 -1.97
C GLN A 36 -14.34 -5.55 -2.91
N VAL A 37 -13.89 -4.38 -2.46
CA VAL A 37 -13.82 -3.22 -3.34
C VAL A 37 -12.63 -3.46 -4.27
N ARG A 38 -12.94 -3.58 -5.55
CA ARG A 38 -11.95 -3.91 -6.58
C ARG A 38 -11.47 -2.68 -7.33
N ASN A 39 -10.30 -2.79 -7.93
CA ASN A 39 -9.72 -1.76 -8.80
C ASN A 39 -9.58 -0.40 -8.09
N VAL A 40 -9.02 -0.42 -6.88
CA VAL A 40 -8.79 0.80 -6.10
C VAL A 40 -7.47 1.44 -6.53
N ILE A 41 -7.54 2.73 -6.85
CA ILE A 41 -6.36 3.60 -6.99
C ILE A 41 -6.35 4.52 -5.77
N ILE A 42 -5.20 4.64 -5.11
CA ILE A 42 -5.02 5.57 -4.01
C ILE A 42 -4.26 6.79 -4.51
N ASP A 43 -4.79 7.98 -4.28
CA ASP A 43 -4.11 9.26 -4.55
C ASP A 43 -4.03 10.02 -3.23
N ALA A 44 -2.81 10.35 -2.80
CA ALA A 44 -2.58 10.93 -1.47
C ALA A 44 -1.33 11.83 -1.44
N ASP A 45 -1.36 12.85 -0.58
CA ASP A 45 -0.26 13.76 -0.25
C ASP A 45 0.57 13.23 0.92
N THR A 46 1.10 12.01 0.75
CA THR A 46 1.69 11.16 1.79
C THR A 46 2.85 11.77 2.59
N ASP A 47 3.50 12.82 2.10
CA ASP A 47 4.57 13.55 2.82
C ASP A 47 4.06 14.71 3.69
N ASN A 48 2.74 14.98 3.69
CA ASN A 48 2.14 16.07 4.45
C ASN A 48 1.81 15.66 5.90
N GLU A 49 1.00 14.62 6.09
CA GLU A 49 0.50 14.16 7.39
C GLU A 49 0.60 12.63 7.54
N LEU A 50 0.64 12.14 8.79
CA LEU A 50 0.84 10.72 9.10
C LEU A 50 -0.36 9.83 8.73
N ASP A 51 -1.55 10.40 8.64
CA ASP A 51 -2.80 9.67 8.43
C ASP A 51 -2.86 8.96 7.07
N ASP A 52 -2.33 9.57 6.01
CA ASP A 52 -2.20 8.93 4.70
C ASP A 52 -1.36 7.66 4.76
N LEU A 53 -0.19 7.72 5.43
CA LEU A 53 0.69 6.57 5.60
C LEU A 53 -0.03 5.42 6.33
N LEU A 54 -0.76 5.75 7.40
CA LEU A 54 -1.52 4.75 8.17
C LEU A 54 -2.69 4.17 7.36
N ALA A 55 -3.40 5.01 6.60
CA ALA A 55 -4.52 4.60 5.76
C ALA A 55 -4.04 3.67 4.64
N ILE A 56 -2.96 4.03 3.94
CA ILE A 56 -2.37 3.21 2.88
C ILE A 56 -1.87 1.88 3.44
N ALA A 57 -1.15 1.89 4.57
CA ALA A 57 -0.66 0.66 5.18
C ALA A 57 -1.81 -0.29 5.56
N ALA A 58 -2.91 0.26 6.09
CA ALA A 58 -4.11 -0.51 6.39
C ALA A 58 -4.80 -1.01 5.11
N ALA A 59 -4.87 -0.19 4.07
CA ALA A 59 -5.48 -0.54 2.78
C ALA A 59 -4.74 -1.70 2.09
N LEU A 60 -3.41 -1.61 2.01
CA LEU A 60 -2.57 -2.63 1.37
C LEU A 60 -2.53 -3.96 2.10
N LYS A 61 -2.76 -3.97 3.42
CA LYS A 61 -2.87 -5.19 4.24
C LYS A 61 -4.28 -5.77 4.28
N SER A 62 -5.29 -5.02 3.86
CA SER A 62 -6.69 -5.42 3.97
C SER A 62 -7.07 -6.37 2.84
N PRO A 63 -7.64 -7.56 3.13
CA PRO A 63 -8.19 -8.41 2.08
C PRO A 63 -9.48 -7.85 1.45
N LYS A 64 -10.02 -6.75 2.01
CA LYS A 64 -11.27 -6.12 1.56
C LYS A 64 -11.07 -5.16 0.39
N LEU A 65 -9.83 -4.74 0.12
CA LEU A 65 -9.48 -3.80 -0.95
C LEU A 65 -8.50 -4.48 -1.91
N GLU A 66 -8.79 -4.41 -3.20
CA GLU A 66 -7.84 -4.73 -4.26
C GLU A 66 -7.27 -3.42 -4.80
N VAL A 67 -6.13 -3.02 -4.25
CA VAL A 67 -5.39 -1.84 -4.71
C VAL A 67 -4.56 -2.23 -5.93
N ILE A 68 -4.75 -1.49 -7.03
CA ILE A 68 -4.13 -1.74 -8.34
C ILE A 68 -3.09 -0.67 -8.72
N GLY A 69 -2.96 0.38 -7.93
CA GLY A 69 -1.97 1.44 -8.16
C GLY A 69 -2.08 2.56 -7.14
N MET A 70 -1.05 3.40 -7.09
CA MET A 70 -1.03 4.58 -6.24
C MET A 70 -0.41 5.78 -6.96
N THR A 71 -0.92 6.97 -6.72
CA THR A 71 -0.38 8.24 -7.22
C THR A 71 -0.06 9.16 -6.05
N ALA A 72 0.80 10.14 -6.30
CA ALA A 72 1.22 11.10 -5.29
C ALA A 72 0.65 12.48 -5.59
N ALA A 73 -0.10 13.03 -4.63
CA ALA A 73 -0.58 14.39 -4.70
C ALA A 73 0.44 15.35 -4.05
N GLN A 74 0.53 16.55 -4.59
CA GLN A 74 1.18 17.65 -3.89
C GLN A 74 0.24 18.21 -2.82
N TRP A 75 0.82 18.68 -1.71
CA TRP A 75 0.14 19.54 -0.75
C TRP A 75 1.06 20.67 -0.31
N ASP A 76 0.51 21.87 -0.34
CA ASP A 76 1.16 23.07 0.19
C ASP A 76 0.02 23.90 0.80
N GLY A 77 -0.03 23.86 2.13
CA GLY A 77 -1.21 24.10 2.95
C GLY A 77 -1.91 25.44 2.69
N ARG A 78 -3.25 25.40 2.70
CA ARG A 78 -4.23 26.51 2.86
C ARG A 78 -3.84 27.95 2.45
N ASN A 79 -3.12 28.19 1.34
CA ASN A 79 -3.10 29.53 0.73
C ASN A 79 -2.76 29.50 -0.76
N ASN A 80 -3.77 29.51 -1.63
CA ASN A 80 -3.59 29.61 -3.08
C ASN A 80 -3.31 31.04 -3.58
N THR A 81 -3.12 32.01 -2.67
CA THR A 81 -2.98 33.42 -3.05
C THR A 81 -1.63 34.07 -2.78
N VAL A 82 -0.68 33.41 -2.12
CA VAL A 82 0.56 34.11 -1.77
C VAL A 82 1.77 33.20 -1.69
N ARG A 83 2.92 33.73 -2.16
CA ARG A 83 4.27 33.39 -1.68
C ARG A 83 4.48 33.87 -0.22
N GLU A 84 3.42 34.00 0.59
CA GLU A 84 3.47 34.32 2.01
C GLU A 84 3.04 33.06 2.76
N GLY A 85 4.03 32.42 3.37
CA GLY A 85 3.91 31.09 3.97
C GLY A 85 4.97 30.11 3.48
N HIS A 86 5.77 30.47 2.46
CA HIS A 86 6.90 29.64 2.03
C HIS A 86 7.96 29.67 3.13
N ASP A 87 7.96 28.66 3.98
CA ASP A 87 9.13 28.34 4.78
C ASP A 87 10.32 28.20 3.79
N PRO A 88 11.45 28.88 4.00
CA PRO A 88 12.65 28.71 3.16
C PRO A 88 13.15 27.26 3.09
N TRP A 89 12.69 26.40 3.99
CA TRP A 89 12.96 24.96 4.04
C TRP A 89 11.83 24.10 3.46
N TRP A 90 10.77 24.72 2.93
CA TRP A 90 9.69 24.00 2.26
C TRP A 90 10.19 23.40 0.95
N ASN A 91 9.91 22.13 0.73
CA ASN A 91 10.40 21.41 -0.44
C ASN A 91 9.51 21.73 -1.64
N ASP A 92 10.09 22.34 -2.68
CA ASP A 92 9.38 22.75 -3.91
C ASP A 92 8.80 21.57 -4.72
N ASN A 93 9.15 20.33 -4.35
CA ASN A 93 8.76 19.09 -5.03
C ASN A 93 7.89 18.18 -4.13
N SER A 94 6.72 18.68 -3.72
CA SER A 94 5.86 17.98 -2.75
C SER A 94 5.13 16.76 -3.35
N ALA A 95 4.90 16.69 -4.66
CA ALA A 95 4.40 15.44 -5.25
C ALA A 95 5.51 14.37 -5.29
N TYR A 96 6.76 14.77 -5.58
CA TYR A 96 7.91 13.86 -5.56
C TYR A 96 8.18 13.30 -4.16
N THR A 97 8.12 14.12 -3.09
CA THR A 97 8.34 13.60 -1.74
C THR A 97 7.23 12.63 -1.32
N SER A 98 5.96 12.95 -1.60
CA SER A 98 4.85 12.01 -1.43
C SER A 98 5.04 10.72 -2.23
N TRP A 99 5.54 10.81 -3.46
CA TRP A 99 5.88 9.64 -4.27
C TRP A 99 7.01 8.81 -3.65
N LEU A 100 8.06 9.46 -3.13
CA LEU A 100 9.17 8.77 -2.46
C LEU A 100 8.68 8.03 -1.22
N MET A 101 7.78 8.64 -0.44
CA MET A 101 7.14 7.99 0.70
C MET A 101 6.32 6.76 0.27
N ASN A 102 5.57 6.86 -0.82
CA ASN A 102 4.87 5.71 -1.40
C ASN A 102 5.83 4.60 -1.83
N ALA A 103 6.94 4.95 -2.49
CA ALA A 103 7.96 3.98 -2.92
C ALA A 103 8.60 3.24 -1.72
N VAL A 104 8.86 3.94 -0.62
CA VAL A 104 9.36 3.32 0.62
C VAL A 104 8.28 2.43 1.24
N LEU A 105 7.03 2.90 1.30
CA LEU A 105 5.94 2.16 1.92
C LEU A 105 5.64 0.84 1.21
N VAL A 106 5.59 0.82 -0.13
CA VAL A 106 5.35 -0.42 -0.87
C VAL A 106 6.51 -1.40 -0.75
N GLN A 107 7.76 -0.93 -0.59
CA GLN A 107 8.90 -1.81 -0.32
C GLN A 107 8.78 -2.46 1.06
N LEU A 108 8.42 -1.68 2.09
CA LEU A 108 8.23 -2.20 3.46
C LEU A 108 7.07 -3.19 3.57
N LEU A 109 6.09 -3.09 2.66
CA LEU A 109 4.88 -3.91 2.66
C LEU A 109 4.92 -5.04 1.61
N ASP A 110 6.04 -5.24 0.92
CA ASP A 110 6.21 -6.24 -0.14
C ASP A 110 5.14 -6.14 -1.25
N ARG A 111 4.83 -4.90 -1.65
CA ARG A 111 3.86 -4.54 -2.70
C ARG A 111 4.49 -3.77 -3.87
N THR A 112 5.71 -4.14 -4.22
CA THR A 112 6.48 -3.53 -5.33
C THR A 112 5.89 -3.83 -6.71
N ASP A 113 4.83 -4.65 -6.78
CA ASP A 113 4.00 -4.89 -7.96
C ASP A 113 3.16 -3.66 -8.37
N LEU A 114 2.91 -2.73 -7.45
CA LEU A 114 2.04 -1.59 -7.68
C LEU A 114 2.69 -0.54 -8.59
N PRO A 115 1.98 -0.04 -9.64
CA PRO A 115 2.44 1.13 -10.37
C PRO A 115 2.35 2.37 -9.48
N LEU A 116 3.44 3.14 -9.45
CA LEU A 116 3.59 4.37 -8.67
C LEU A 116 3.98 5.57 -9.58
N PRO A 117 3.12 6.04 -10.50
CA PRO A 117 3.43 7.26 -11.25
C PRO A 117 3.47 8.47 -10.30
N VAL A 118 4.45 9.35 -10.52
CA VAL A 118 4.50 10.66 -9.87
C VAL A 118 3.29 11.47 -10.35
N GLY A 119 2.58 12.13 -9.43
CA GLY A 119 1.48 13.03 -9.79
C GLY A 119 1.97 14.40 -10.25
N SER A 120 1.06 15.38 -10.24
CA SER A 120 1.37 16.74 -10.68
C SER A 120 2.02 17.56 -9.57
N GLU A 121 3.22 18.06 -9.82
CA GLU A 121 3.85 19.11 -8.99
C GLU A 121 3.13 20.45 -9.08
N ARG A 122 2.25 20.61 -10.08
CA ARG A 122 1.53 21.87 -10.31
C ARG A 122 0.13 21.79 -9.72
N LYS A 123 -0.18 22.77 -8.88
CA LYS A 123 -1.54 23.09 -8.43
C LYS A 123 -2.38 23.61 -9.58
N ILE A 124 -3.67 23.26 -9.58
CA ILE A 124 -4.66 24.03 -10.32
C ILE A 124 -4.91 25.30 -9.53
N VAL A 125 -4.39 26.42 -10.03
CA VAL A 125 -4.59 27.73 -9.41
C VAL A 125 -5.83 28.36 -10.04
N TYR A 126 -6.81 28.73 -9.21
CA TYR A 126 -7.94 29.53 -9.66
C TYR A 126 -8.12 30.72 -8.71
N LYS A 127 -8.39 31.89 -9.27
CA LYS A 127 -8.80 33.06 -8.49
C LYS A 127 -10.31 33.16 -8.56
N LYS A 128 -11.00 32.93 -7.44
CA LYS A 128 -12.47 33.03 -7.38
C LYS A 128 -12.91 34.37 -7.99
N TRP A 129 -13.87 34.32 -8.93
CA TRP A 129 -14.38 35.48 -9.70
C TRP A 129 -13.43 36.13 -10.71
N SER A 130 -12.31 35.48 -11.06
CA SER A 130 -11.48 35.95 -12.17
C SER A 130 -12.24 35.84 -13.51
N PRO A 131 -12.20 36.85 -14.39
CA PRO A 131 -12.75 36.76 -15.74
C PRO A 131 -12.09 35.68 -16.60
N GLU A 132 -10.89 35.24 -16.22
CA GLU A 132 -10.13 34.12 -16.82
C GLU A 132 -10.77 32.74 -16.53
N ASN A 133 -11.73 32.65 -15.59
CA ASN A 133 -12.39 31.39 -15.22
C ASN A 133 -13.67 31.10 -16.04
N ASN A 134 -13.95 31.89 -17.08
CA ASN A 134 -15.07 31.58 -17.96
C ASN A 134 -14.78 30.26 -18.69
N PRO A 135 -15.77 29.35 -18.82
CA PRO A 135 -15.59 28.13 -19.60
C PRO A 135 -15.15 28.52 -21.01
N ARG A 136 -14.08 27.88 -21.49
CA ARG A 136 -13.60 28.01 -22.87
C ARG A 136 -14.53 27.28 -23.82
#